data_AF-A0A2G2BAC0-F1
#
_entry.id   AF-A0A2G2BAC0-F1
#
_cell.length_a   1.000
_cell.length_b   1.000
_cell.length_c   1.000
_cell.angle_alpha   90.00
_cell.angle_beta   90.00
_cell.angle_gamma   90.00
#
_symmetry.space_group_name_H-M   'P 1'
#
loop_
_entity.id
_entity.type
_entity.pdbx_description
1 polymer ?
#
loop_
_entity_poly.entity_id
_entity_poly.type
_entity_poly.pdbx_seq_one_letter_code
_entity_poly.pdbx_strand_id
1 'polypeptide(L)'
;MLKLSAVSVAFFAIAASGASACVGYDGPSDTFTSTCENEVFVQYRTVGGGCYTTDLGAFSLKPGASKADPLLSEACGSTTNWRVDWAWCDQAEFDAGTCKPKF
;
A
#
# COMPACT_ATOMS: atom_id res chain seq x y z
N MET A 1 -36.11 13.28 43.75
CA MET A 1 -36.02 12.21 42.74
C MET A 1 -35.85 12.87 41.38
N LEU A 2 -34.66 12.81 40.78
CA LEU A 2 -34.50 13.02 39.34
C LEU A 2 -33.30 12.17 38.89
N LYS A 3 -33.60 11.08 38.21
CA LYS A 3 -32.63 10.15 37.61
C LYS A 3 -32.05 10.83 36.37
N LEU A 4 -30.78 11.23 36.39
CA LEU A 4 -30.06 11.51 35.14
C LEU A 4 -29.45 10.21 34.65
N SER A 5 -30.05 9.69 33.58
CA SER A 5 -29.55 8.56 32.81
C SER A 5 -28.17 8.87 32.26
N ALA A 6 -27.22 8.00 32.58
CA ALA A 6 -25.91 7.95 31.96
C ALA A 6 -26.08 7.69 30.46
N VAL A 7 -25.88 8.72 29.64
CA VAL A 7 -25.69 8.55 28.20
C VAL A 7 -24.23 8.15 28.00
N SER A 8 -23.98 6.84 28.00
CA SER A 8 -22.72 6.29 27.49
C SER A 8 -22.64 6.59 26.00
N VAL A 9 -21.96 7.68 25.67
CA VAL A 9 -21.50 7.93 24.30
C VAL A 9 -20.33 6.98 24.08
N ALA A 10 -20.63 5.81 23.52
CA ALA A 10 -19.63 4.96 22.90
C ALA A 10 -19.01 5.78 21.76
N PHE A 11 -17.85 6.37 22.01
CA PHE A 11 -16.95 6.83 20.97
C PHE A 11 -16.55 5.59 20.19
N PHE A 12 -17.29 5.31 19.11
CA PHE A 12 -16.70 4.61 17.98
C PHE A 12 -15.59 5.54 17.47
N ALA A 13 -14.38 5.32 17.98
CA ALA A 13 -13.18 5.71 17.27
C ALA A 13 -13.24 4.95 15.95
N ILE A 14 -13.79 5.61 14.94
CA ILE A 14 -13.55 5.25 13.55
C ILE A 14 -12.04 5.36 13.45
N ALA A 15 -11.36 4.21 13.54
CA ALA A 15 -9.98 4.11 13.15
C ALA A 15 -9.99 4.47 11.67
N ALA A 16 -9.84 5.76 11.39
CA ALA A 16 -9.19 6.19 10.18
C ALA A 16 -7.87 5.42 10.21
N SER A 17 -7.79 4.36 9.42
CA SER A 17 -6.58 3.60 9.14
C SER A 17 -5.60 4.49 8.39
N GLY A 18 -5.24 5.61 9.01
CA GLY A 18 -3.96 6.25 8.84
C GLY A 18 -2.95 5.44 9.61
N ALA A 19 -2.74 4.18 9.21
CA ALA A 19 -1.40 3.64 9.32
C ALA A 19 -0.54 4.64 8.55
N SER A 20 0.28 5.40 9.28
CA SER A 20 1.39 6.15 8.69
C SER A 20 1.97 5.29 7.58
N ALA A 21 1.96 5.78 6.33
CA ALA A 21 2.39 4.99 5.18
C ALA A 21 3.79 4.44 5.46
N CYS A 22 3.85 3.19 5.91
CA CYS A 22 5.08 2.55 6.37
C CYS A 22 5.76 1.82 5.21
N VAL A 23 5.03 1.61 4.11
CA VAL A 23 5.63 1.37 2.81
C VAL A 23 5.90 2.71 2.13
N GLY A 24 7.08 2.86 1.55
CA GLY A 24 7.45 3.96 0.66
C GLY A 24 7.99 3.43 -0.67
N TYR A 25 7.91 4.25 -1.72
CA TYR A 25 8.48 3.96 -3.03
C TYR A 25 9.46 5.07 -3.43
N ASP A 26 10.69 4.69 -3.76
CA ASP A 26 11.72 5.57 -4.29
C ASP A 26 11.81 5.40 -5.82
N GLY A 27 11.23 6.35 -6.55
CA GLY A 27 11.18 6.34 -8.02
C GLY A 27 12.54 6.30 -8.73
N PRO A 28 13.56 7.05 -8.29
CA PRO A 28 14.90 7.00 -8.89
C PRO A 28 15.60 5.64 -8.84
N SER A 29 15.34 4.83 -7.82
CA SER A 29 15.95 3.50 -7.65
C SER A 29 14.97 2.34 -7.85
N ASP A 30 13.73 2.63 -8.26
CA ASP A 30 12.62 1.70 -8.36
C ASP A 30 12.46 0.78 -7.15
N THR A 31 12.66 1.33 -5.96
CA THR A 31 12.74 0.53 -4.74
C THR A 31 11.59 0.84 -3.81
N PHE A 32 10.85 -0.21 -3.42
CA PHE A 32 9.91 -0.16 -2.31
C PHE A 32 10.63 -0.48 -1.01
N THR A 33 10.32 0.26 0.05
CA THR A 33 10.86 0.04 1.40
C THR A 33 9.74 -0.06 2.41
N SER A 34 9.81 -1.01 3.33
CA SER A 34 8.87 -1.16 4.45
C SER A 34 9.53 -0.80 5.78
N THR A 35 8.93 0.14 6.50
CA THR A 35 9.17 0.44 7.92
C THR A 35 8.06 -0.11 8.81
N CYS A 36 7.16 -0.91 8.25
CA CYS A 36 6.05 -1.53 8.96
C CYS A 36 6.59 -2.55 9.98
N GLU A 37 5.89 -2.69 11.11
CA GLU A 37 6.23 -3.69 12.13
C GLU A 37 5.89 -5.12 11.68
N ASN A 38 4.95 -5.24 10.74
CA ASN A 38 4.49 -6.51 10.18
C ASN A 38 4.90 -6.66 8.71
N GLU A 39 4.84 -7.90 8.21
CA GLU A 39 4.96 -8.16 6.78
C GLU A 39 3.76 -7.57 6.04
N VAL A 40 4.03 -6.94 4.91
CA VAL A 40 3.03 -6.25 4.09
C VAL A 40 3.01 -6.79 2.67
N PHE A 41 1.83 -6.87 2.09
CA PHE A 41 1.62 -7.17 0.68
C PHE A 41 1.53 -5.86 -0.11
N VAL A 42 2.39 -5.68 -1.10
CA VAL A 42 2.44 -4.52 -1.98
C VAL A 42 1.98 -4.93 -3.37
N GLN A 43 1.12 -4.12 -3.98
CA GLN A 43 0.69 -4.28 -5.37
C GLN A 43 0.79 -2.94 -6.11
N TYR A 44 1.22 -3.00 -7.37
CA TYR A 44 1.55 -1.82 -8.16
C TYR A 44 1.28 -2.02 -9.65
N ARG A 45 1.18 -0.89 -10.36
CA ARG A 45 1.15 -0.80 -11.83
C ARG A 45 1.92 0.41 -12.31
N THR A 46 2.23 0.44 -13.60
CA THR A 46 2.72 1.65 -14.27
C THR A 46 1.58 2.30 -15.07
N VAL A 47 1.43 3.62 -14.96
CA VAL A 47 0.39 4.42 -15.65
C VAL A 47 1.05 5.38 -16.63
N GLY A 48 0.64 5.33 -17.90
CA GLY A 48 1.19 6.17 -18.99
C GLY A 48 2.36 5.52 -19.75
N GLY A 49 2.78 4.32 -19.35
CA GLY A 49 3.94 3.61 -19.90
C GLY A 49 4.50 2.58 -18.94
N GLY A 50 5.62 1.95 -19.24
CA GLY A 50 6.27 0.93 -18.40
C GLY A 50 5.82 -0.52 -18.67
N CYS A 51 6.45 -1.48 -17.98
CA CYS A 51 6.19 -2.92 -18.18
C CYS A 51 4.95 -3.45 -17.44
N TYR A 52 4.40 -2.68 -16.49
CA TYR A 52 3.24 -3.06 -15.68
C TYR A 52 1.98 -2.27 -16.05
N THR A 53 1.78 -1.99 -17.34
CA THR A 53 0.59 -1.28 -17.82
C THR A 53 -0.63 -2.19 -17.95
N THR A 54 -0.40 -3.47 -18.28
CA THR A 54 -1.44 -4.48 -18.49
C THR A 54 -1.50 -5.45 -17.31
N ASP A 55 -0.35 -5.95 -16.86
CA ASP A 55 -0.24 -6.85 -15.72
C ASP A 55 0.21 -6.10 -14.47
N LEU A 56 -0.42 -6.41 -13.33
CA LEU A 56 -0.04 -5.84 -12.04
C LEU A 56 1.19 -6.56 -11.49
N GLY A 57 2.13 -5.78 -10.94
CA GLY A 57 3.20 -6.32 -10.13
C GLY A 57 2.75 -6.48 -8.67
N ALA A 58 3.27 -7.48 -7.98
CA ALA A 58 2.99 -7.69 -6.57
C ALA A 58 4.11 -8.45 -5.85
N PHE A 59 4.29 -8.17 -4.56
CA PHE A 59 5.17 -8.94 -3.68
C PHE A 59 4.89 -8.62 -2.20
N SER A 60 5.44 -9.45 -1.31
CA SER A 60 5.44 -9.19 0.13
C SER A 60 6.79 -8.61 0.58
N LEU A 61 6.75 -7.67 1.52
CA LEU A 61 7.92 -7.09 2.20
C LEU A 61 7.87 -7.43 3.68
N LYS A 62 8.94 -8.07 4.17
CA LYS A 62 9.16 -8.24 5.60
C LYS A 62 9.42 -6.88 6.29
N PRO A 63 9.26 -6.80 7.62
CA PRO A 63 9.61 -5.61 8.39
C PRO A 63 11.05 -5.15 8.11
N GLY A 64 11.23 -3.86 7.80
CA GLY A 64 12.55 -3.26 7.50
C GLY A 64 13.15 -3.64 6.15
N ALA A 65 12.46 -4.44 5.33
CA ALA A 65 12.98 -4.89 4.04
C ALA A 65 12.74 -3.86 2.93
N SER A 66 13.59 -3.94 1.90
CA SER A 66 13.44 -3.20 0.66
C SER A 66 13.50 -4.14 -0.54
N LYS A 67 12.81 -3.79 -1.62
CA LYS A 67 12.83 -4.53 -2.89
C LYS A 67 12.84 -3.59 -4.07
N ALA A 68 13.83 -3.76 -4.94
CA ALA A 68 13.91 -3.07 -6.22
C ALA A 68 13.19 -3.87 -7.31
N ASP A 69 12.54 -3.17 -8.24
CA ASP A 69 11.99 -3.75 -9.45
C ASP A 69 12.29 -2.86 -10.67
N PRO A 70 13.41 -3.09 -11.37
CA PRO A 70 13.88 -2.21 -12.44
C PRO A 70 12.93 -2.13 -13.65
N LEU A 71 11.96 -3.05 -13.75
CA LEU A 71 10.95 -3.03 -14.82
C LEU A 71 9.94 -1.88 -14.65
N LEU A 72 9.91 -1.21 -13.48
CA LEU A 72 9.08 -0.03 -13.22
C LEU A 72 9.51 1.20 -14.01
N SER A 73 10.81 1.37 -14.25
CA SER A 73 11.37 2.42 -15.11
C SER A 73 11.78 1.94 -16.51
N GLU A 74 11.52 0.68 -16.85
CA GLU A 74 11.81 0.17 -18.18
C GLU A 74 10.71 0.55 -19.19
N ALA A 75 11.12 1.11 -20.33
CA ALA A 75 10.27 1.57 -21.41
C ALA A 75 9.69 0.42 -22.25
N CYS A 76 8.89 -0.48 -21.66
CA CYS A 76 8.21 -1.59 -22.35
C CYS A 76 7.05 -1.15 -23.28
N GLY A 77 7.27 -0.17 -24.16
CA GLY A 77 6.29 0.27 -25.18
C GLY A 77 5.82 1.72 -25.09
N SER A 78 6.41 2.54 -24.21
CA SER A 78 6.15 4.00 -24.10
C SER A 78 7.44 4.71 -23.70
N THR A 79 7.67 5.94 -24.15
CA THR A 79 8.96 6.65 -24.01
C THR A 79 8.91 7.94 -23.20
N THR A 80 7.73 8.45 -22.82
CA THR A 80 7.64 9.79 -22.22
C THR A 80 6.54 9.89 -21.17
N ASN A 81 6.97 9.79 -19.91
CA ASN A 81 6.21 10.06 -18.68
C ASN A 81 5.20 8.98 -18.27
N TRP A 82 5.64 8.08 -17.40
CA TRP A 82 4.76 7.24 -16.61
C TRP A 82 5.05 7.40 -15.13
N ARG A 83 4.08 7.01 -14.31
CA ARG A 83 4.18 6.96 -12.86
C ARG A 83 3.85 5.56 -12.36
N VAL A 84 4.29 5.24 -11.16
CA VAL A 84 3.92 4.01 -10.46
C VAL A 84 2.76 4.32 -9.53
N ASP A 85 1.60 3.72 -9.82
CA ASP A 85 0.46 3.70 -8.90
C ASP A 85 0.58 2.42 -8.06
N TRP A 86 0.50 2.54 -6.75
CA TRP A 86 0.70 1.40 -5.85
C TRP A 86 -0.09 1.57 -4.55
N ALA A 87 -0.41 0.44 -3.92
CA ALA A 87 -0.98 0.37 -2.60
C ALA A 87 -0.50 -0.89 -1.87
N TRP A 88 -0.76 -0.96 -0.58
CA TRP A 88 -0.34 -2.07 0.26
C TRP A 88 -1.40 -2.41 1.30
N CYS A 89 -1.25 -3.61 1.87
CA CYS A 89 -2.02 -4.14 3.00
C CYS A 89 -1.07 -4.84 3.96
N ASP A 90 -1.42 -4.95 5.25
CA ASP A 90 -0.80 -5.96 6.10
C ASP A 90 -1.05 -7.36 5.47
N GLN A 91 -0.02 -8.22 5.43
CA GLN A 91 -0.10 -9.51 4.75
C GLN A 91 -1.22 -10.38 5.36
N ALA A 92 -1.36 -10.39 6.69
CA ALA A 92 -2.40 -11.14 7.38
C ALA A 92 -3.82 -10.65 7.00
N GLU A 93 -4.01 -9.35 6.80
CA GLU A 93 -5.29 -8.78 6.37
C GLU A 93 -5.60 -9.07 4.90
N PHE A 94 -4.57 -9.07 4.05
CA PHE A 94 -4.70 -9.49 2.66
C PHE A 94 -5.11 -10.97 2.56
N ASP A 95 -4.44 -11.85 3.31
CA ASP A 95 -4.72 -13.29 3.33
C ASP A 95 -6.12 -13.59 3.90
N ALA A 96 -6.56 -12.82 4.90
CA ALA A 96 -7.93 -12.88 5.43
C ALA A 96 -8.97 -12.26 4.49
N GLY A 97 -8.55 -11.56 3.43
CA GLY A 97 -9.41 -10.85 2.49
C GLY A 97 -10.07 -9.60 3.05
N THR A 98 -9.66 -9.13 4.24
CA THR A 98 -10.16 -7.93 4.91
C THR A 98 -9.53 -6.66 4.36
N CYS A 99 -8.33 -6.76 3.79
CA CYS A 99 -7.69 -5.70 3.04
C CYS A 99 -7.50 -6.09 1.57
N LYS A 100 -7.73 -5.12 0.67
CA LYS A 100 -7.47 -5.26 -0.77
C LYS A 100 -6.75 -3.99 -1.23
N PRO A 101 -5.49 -4.08 -1.73
CA PRO A 101 -4.79 -2.91 -2.23
C PRO A 101 -5.60 -2.23 -3.33
N LYS A 102 -5.76 -0.92 -3.27
CA LYS A 102 -6.44 -0.12 -4.30
C LYS A 102 -5.60 1.11 -4.62
N PHE A 103 -5.25 1.27 -5.89
CA PHE A 103 -4.43 2.35 -6.43
C PHE A 103 -4.95 2.83 -7.79
#